data_AF-A0AAE1Z606-F1
#
_entry.id   AF-A0AAE1Z606-F1
#
_cell.length_a   1.000
_cell.length_b   1.000
_cell.length_c   1.000
_cell.angle_alpha   90.00
_cell.angle_beta   90.00
_cell.angle_gamma   90.00
#
_symmetry.space_group_name_H-M   'P 1'
#
loop_
_entity.id
_entity.type
_entity.pdbx_description
1 polymer ?
#
loop_
_entity_poly.entity_id
_entity_poly.type
_entity_poly.pdbx_seq_one_letter_code
_entity_poly.pdbx_strand_id
1 'polypeptide(L)'
;MSSKAVYEESAKSLLYNSVCYSKLAKNPFRVVEPRDDLSKVTDEWILHNNLVSKPDVLIKRRGKLGLVFAGLKWVDLQDRLNNILGNQFTIGTSCGVLDRFLIEPFVPHEQVTKNKTNCSGFMM
;
A
#
# COMPACT_ATOMS: atom_id res chain seq x y z
N MET A 1 -11.09 -13.17 24.74
CA MET A 1 -10.79 -11.98 23.92
C MET A 1 -10.35 -12.48 22.54
N SER A 2 -11.07 -12.15 21.46
CA SER A 2 -10.71 -12.57 20.09
C SER A 2 -10.03 -11.41 19.35
N SER A 3 -8.88 -11.66 18.74
CA SER A 3 -8.15 -10.67 17.94
C SER A 3 -8.66 -10.66 16.50
N LYS A 4 -9.01 -9.49 15.97
CA LYS A 4 -9.40 -9.28 14.56
C LYS A 4 -8.37 -8.44 13.83
N ALA A 5 -8.13 -8.77 12.57
CA ALA A 5 -7.29 -7.94 11.69
C ALA A 5 -8.03 -6.65 11.30
N VAL A 6 -7.25 -5.60 11.04
CA VAL A 6 -7.75 -4.29 10.60
C VAL A 6 -7.05 -3.90 9.30
N TYR A 7 -7.73 -3.08 8.50
CA TYR A 7 -7.17 -2.52 7.27
C TYR A 7 -5.98 -1.61 7.57
N GLU A 8 -5.09 -1.49 6.59
CA GLU A 8 -3.91 -0.65 6.70
C GLU A 8 -4.27 0.83 6.84
N GLU A 9 -5.29 1.28 6.10
CA GLU A 9 -5.86 2.62 6.25
C GLU A 9 -6.27 2.90 7.71
N SER A 10 -7.07 2.01 8.29
CA SER A 10 -7.64 2.22 9.62
C SER A 10 -6.55 2.17 10.70
N ALA A 11 -5.57 1.28 10.54
CA ALA A 11 -4.40 1.21 11.41
C ALA A 11 -3.56 2.49 11.36
N LYS A 12 -3.33 3.06 10.16
CA LYS A 12 -2.59 4.31 9.99
C LYS A 12 -3.33 5.50 10.57
N SER A 13 -4.63 5.59 10.32
CA SER A 13 -5.50 6.62 10.91
C SER A 13 -5.42 6.58 12.44
N LEU A 14 -5.55 5.39 13.05
CA LEU A 14 -5.43 5.22 14.49
C LEU A 14 -4.05 5.66 15.00
N LEU A 15 -2.97 5.29 14.32
CA LEU A 15 -1.60 5.67 14.69
C LEU A 15 -1.40 7.18 14.61
N TYR A 16 -1.79 7.81 13.51
CA TYR A 16 -1.66 9.25 13.29
C TYR A 16 -2.43 10.09 14.30
N ASN A 17 -3.56 9.57 14.81
CA ASN A 17 -4.40 10.26 15.78
C ASN A 17 -3.97 10.01 17.24
N SER A 18 -3.47 8.80 17.54
CA SER A 18 -3.24 8.38 18.92
C SER A 18 -1.79 8.55 19.38
N VAL A 19 -0.82 8.54 18.46
CA VAL A 19 0.61 8.59 18.80
C VAL A 19 1.10 10.03 18.76
N CYS A 20 1.43 10.59 19.93
CA CYS A 20 2.09 11.88 20.06
C CYS A 20 3.62 11.69 19.98
N TYR A 21 4.15 11.58 18.76
CA TYR A 21 5.59 11.45 18.53
C TYR A 21 6.04 12.49 17.51
N SER A 22 6.99 13.35 17.91
CA SER A 22 7.41 14.50 17.12
C SER A 22 8.11 14.15 15.80
N LYS A 23 8.71 12.95 15.69
CA LYS A 23 9.35 12.47 14.44
C LYS A 23 8.43 11.58 13.60
N LEU A 24 7.14 11.47 13.94
CA LEU A 24 6.20 10.71 13.14
C LEU A 24 5.86 11.48 11.86
N ALA A 25 6.32 10.98 10.72
CA ALA A 25 5.89 11.50 9.42
C ALA A 25 4.44 11.06 9.15
N LYS A 26 3.53 12.04 9.04
CA LYS A 26 2.12 11.81 8.68
C LYS A 26 1.94 12.06 7.20
N ASN A 27 1.92 10.99 6.41
CA ASN A 27 1.66 11.08 4.98
C ASN A 27 0.15 10.96 4.71
N PRO A 28 -0.41 11.76 3.79
CA PRO A 28 -1.79 11.60 3.36
C PRO A 28 -1.96 10.25 2.67
N PHE A 29 -3.18 9.73 2.71
CA PHE A 29 -3.56 8.52 2.00
C PHE A 29 -5.00 8.64 1.52
N ARG A 30 -5.33 7.91 0.44
CA ARG A 30 -6.68 7.84 -0.11
C ARG A 30 -7.03 6.39 -0.42
N VAL A 31 -8.24 6.00 -0.05
CA VAL A 31 -8.80 4.69 -0.42
C VAL A 31 -9.61 4.84 -1.69
N VAL A 32 -9.54 3.83 -2.55
CA VAL A 32 -10.37 3.69 -3.75
C VAL A 32 -11.02 2.32 -3.77
N GLU A 33 -12.32 2.31 -4.08
CA GLU A 33 -13.19 1.16 -4.22
C GLU A 33 -13.90 1.18 -5.61
N PRO A 34 -14.43 0.05 -6.11
CA PRO A 34 -15.10 -0.04 -7.43
C PRO A 34 -16.25 0.93 -7.69
N ARG A 35 -16.84 1.45 -6.62
CA ARG A 35 -17.91 2.44 -6.68
C ARG A 35 -17.41 3.88 -6.85
N ASP A 36 -16.13 4.12 -6.64
CA ASP A 36 -15.55 5.45 -6.67
C ASP A 36 -15.23 5.87 -8.11
N ASP A 37 -15.60 7.10 -8.45
CA ASP A 37 -15.22 7.71 -9.72
C ASP A 37 -13.82 8.32 -9.60
N LEU A 38 -12.82 7.61 -10.13
CA LEU A 38 -11.41 8.05 -10.13
C LEU A 38 -11.23 9.40 -10.84
N SER A 39 -12.10 9.76 -11.78
CA SER A 39 -12.02 11.03 -12.52
C SER A 39 -12.28 12.25 -11.63
N LYS A 40 -12.94 12.06 -10.47
CA LYS A 40 -13.26 13.10 -9.50
C LYS A 40 -12.17 13.31 -8.44
N VAL A 41 -11.03 12.64 -8.58
CA VAL A 41 -9.91 12.82 -7.65
C VAL A 41 -9.24 14.16 -7.94
N THR A 42 -9.42 15.10 -7.02
CA THR A 42 -8.89 16.48 -7.11
C THR A 42 -7.83 16.79 -6.05
N ASP A 43 -7.37 15.78 -5.30
CA ASP A 43 -6.35 15.99 -4.28
C ASP A 43 -5.04 16.47 -4.91
N GLU A 44 -4.59 17.67 -4.55
CA GLU A 44 -3.38 18.27 -5.14
C GLU A 44 -2.14 17.38 -4.97
N TRP A 45 -2.02 16.69 -3.82
CA TRP A 45 -0.89 15.79 -3.55
C TRP A 45 -0.89 14.55 -4.45
N ILE A 46 -2.05 14.12 -4.97
CA ILE A 46 -2.16 13.01 -5.92
C ILE A 46 -1.71 13.48 -7.30
N LEU A 47 -2.14 14.68 -7.71
CA LEU A 47 -1.89 15.19 -9.06
C LEU A 47 -0.41 15.56 -9.30
N HIS A 48 0.29 16.06 -8.29
CA HIS A 48 1.66 16.58 -8.46
C HIS A 48 2.75 15.54 -8.15
N ASN A 49 2.51 14.63 -7.21
CA ASN A 49 3.56 13.72 -6.72
C ASN A 49 3.60 12.41 -7.50
N ASN A 50 4.70 11.67 -7.31
CA ASN A 50 4.72 10.26 -7.65
C ASN A 50 4.01 9.49 -6.54
N LEU A 51 3.31 8.42 -6.91
CA LEU A 51 2.39 7.72 -6.04
C LEU A 51 2.81 6.26 -5.85
N VAL A 52 2.35 5.70 -4.76
CA VAL A 52 2.31 4.26 -4.54
C VAL A 52 0.87 3.83 -4.29
N SER A 53 0.46 2.74 -4.92
CA SER A 53 -0.82 2.09 -4.66
C SER A 53 -0.63 0.61 -4.37
N LYS A 54 -1.43 0.11 -3.43
CA LYS A 54 -1.41 -1.29 -3.00
C LYS A 54 -2.80 -1.72 -2.55
N PRO A 55 -3.15 -3.00 -2.71
CA PRO A 55 -4.43 -3.50 -2.23
C PRO A 55 -4.43 -3.53 -0.70
N ASP A 56 -5.56 -3.12 -0.12
CA ASP A 56 -5.82 -3.09 1.32
C ASP A 56 -6.94 -4.07 1.68
N VAL A 57 -6.75 -5.33 1.29
CA VAL A 57 -7.70 -6.44 1.49
C VAL A 57 -7.13 -7.53 2.41
N LEU A 58 -6.29 -7.12 3.36
CA LEU A 58 -5.62 -8.02 4.33
C LEU A 58 -4.71 -9.09 3.69
N ILE A 59 -4.24 -8.82 2.46
CA ILE A 59 -3.32 -9.66 1.71
C ILE A 59 -1.85 -9.42 2.10
N LYS A 60 -1.10 -10.50 2.28
CA LYS A 60 0.34 -10.46 2.57
C LYS A 60 1.19 -10.62 1.31
N ARG A 61 2.48 -10.25 1.40
CA ARG A 61 3.48 -10.41 0.31
C ARG A 61 3.15 -9.69 -1.00
N ARG A 62 2.39 -8.60 -0.94
CA ARG A 62 1.96 -7.75 -2.07
C ARG A 62 3.09 -7.41 -3.05
N GLY A 63 4.28 -7.04 -2.54
CA GLY A 63 5.44 -6.74 -3.38
C GLY A 63 5.95 -7.92 -4.20
N LYS A 64 5.97 -9.14 -3.64
CA LYS A 64 6.35 -10.35 -4.37
C LYS A 64 5.28 -10.79 -5.38
N LEU A 65 4.02 -10.43 -5.11
CA LEU A 65 2.88 -10.73 -5.98
C LEU A 65 2.71 -9.70 -7.11
N GLY A 66 3.56 -8.67 -7.19
CA GLY A 66 3.43 -7.62 -8.21
C GLY A 66 2.20 -6.71 -8.02
N LEU A 67 1.60 -6.71 -6.82
CA LEU A 67 0.42 -5.90 -6.49
C LEU A 67 0.79 -4.58 -5.81
N VAL A 68 2.00 -4.08 -6.03
CA VAL A 68 2.45 -2.79 -5.52
C VAL A 68 2.88 -1.95 -6.71
N PHE A 69 2.12 -0.90 -6.99
CA PHE A 69 2.38 0.03 -8.08
C PHE A 69 3.06 1.25 -7.48
N ALA A 70 4.38 1.35 -7.59
CA ALA A 70 5.16 2.40 -6.96
C ALA A 70 5.85 3.30 -8.00
N GLY A 71 5.94 4.60 -7.70
CA GLY A 71 6.65 5.57 -8.52
C GLY A 71 5.87 6.05 -9.75
N LEU A 72 4.55 5.84 -9.79
CA LEU A 72 3.70 6.21 -10.94
C LEU A 72 3.11 7.62 -10.77
N LYS A 73 2.84 8.30 -11.88
CA LYS A 73 2.00 9.50 -11.88
C LYS A 73 0.53 9.12 -11.80
N TRP A 74 -0.33 10.09 -11.46
CA TRP A 74 -1.76 9.85 -11.31
C TRP A 74 -2.40 9.21 -12.55
N VAL A 75 -2.09 9.70 -13.75
CA VAL A 75 -2.65 9.18 -15.01
C VAL A 75 -2.35 7.68 -15.17
N ASP A 76 -1.08 7.29 -15.07
CA ASP A 76 -0.68 5.89 -15.19
C ASP A 76 -1.28 5.01 -14.08
N LEU A 77 -1.36 5.55 -12.86
CA LEU A 77 -1.91 4.84 -11.73
C LEU A 77 -3.42 4.64 -11.87
N GLN A 78 -4.14 5.64 -12.36
CA GLN A 78 -5.57 5.58 -12.62
C GLN A 78 -5.89 4.48 -13.64
N ASP A 79 -5.12 4.41 -14.74
CA ASP A 79 -5.28 3.33 -15.73
C ASP A 79 -5.01 1.95 -15.12
N ARG A 80 -3.98 1.82 -14.29
CA ARG A 80 -3.69 0.55 -13.57
C ARG A 80 -4.83 0.16 -12.64
N LEU A 81 -5.39 1.11 -11.90
CA LEU A 81 -6.49 0.87 -10.98
C LEU A 81 -7.75 0.45 -11.74
N ASN A 82 -8.14 1.19 -12.78
CA ASN A 82 -9.29 0.83 -13.62
C ASN A 82 -9.22 -0.60 -14.18
N ASN A 83 -8.01 -1.08 -14.50
CA ASN A 83 -7.82 -2.42 -15.05
C ASN A 83 -7.86 -3.54 -14.01
N ILE A 84 -7.57 -3.27 -12.73
CA ILE A 84 -7.35 -4.31 -11.70
C ILE A 84 -8.45 -4.30 -10.63
N LEU A 85 -9.02 -3.15 -10.36
CA LEU A 85 -9.98 -2.93 -9.31
C LEU A 85 -11.29 -3.66 -9.65
N GLY A 86 -11.75 -4.52 -8.74
CA GLY A 86 -12.90 -5.41 -8.94
C GLY A 86 -12.55 -6.76 -9.59
N ASN A 87 -11.30 -7.01 -9.99
CA ASN A 87 -10.90 -8.31 -10.53
C ASN A 87 -10.72 -9.36 -9.43
N GLN A 88 -10.97 -10.62 -9.79
CA GLN A 88 -10.61 -11.76 -8.96
C GLN A 88 -9.10 -12.02 -8.99
N PHE A 89 -8.55 -12.37 -7.84
CA PHE A 89 -7.14 -12.70 -7.67
C PHE A 89 -6.99 -13.94 -6.78
N THR A 90 -6.17 -14.89 -7.24
CA THR A 90 -5.93 -16.16 -6.55
C THR A 90 -4.52 -16.20 -5.96
N ILE A 91 -4.42 -16.53 -4.68
CA ILE A 91 -3.17 -16.66 -3.94
C ILE A 91 -3.11 -18.06 -3.33
N GLY A 92 -2.31 -18.93 -3.93
CA GLY A 92 -2.28 -20.33 -3.53
C GLY A 92 -3.66 -20.96 -3.68
N THR A 93 -4.28 -21.34 -2.56
CA THR A 93 -5.62 -21.95 -2.52
C THR A 93 -6.77 -20.97 -2.29
N SER A 94 -6.48 -19.70 -2.00
CA SER A 94 -7.50 -18.70 -1.68
C SER A 94 -7.78 -17.80 -2.88
N CYS A 95 -9.05 -17.67 -3.26
CA CYS A 95 -9.51 -16.71 -4.26
C CYS A 95 -10.27 -15.57 -3.56
N GLY A 96 -10.05 -14.34 -4.00
CA GLY A 96 -10.74 -13.15 -3.50
C GLY A 96 -10.80 -12.05 -4.56
N VAL A 97 -11.47 -10.94 -4.24
CA VAL A 97 -11.60 -9.79 -5.14
C VAL A 97 -10.69 -8.67 -4.65
N LEU A 98 -10.06 -7.96 -5.58
CA LEU A 98 -9.29 -6.74 -5.29
C LEU A 98 -10.20 -5.51 -5.39
N ASP A 99 -11.05 -5.31 -4.38
CA ASP A 99 -12.07 -4.25 -4.32
C ASP A 99 -11.63 -3.02 -3.53
N ARG A 100 -10.43 -3.02 -2.95
CA ARG A 100 -9.96 -1.90 -2.13
C ARG A 100 -8.47 -1.65 -2.32
N PHE A 101 -8.13 -0.43 -2.72
CA PHE A 101 -6.75 0.02 -2.88
C PHE A 101 -6.47 1.25 -2.03
N LEU A 102 -5.26 1.30 -1.48
CA LEU A 102 -4.73 2.43 -0.72
C LEU A 102 -3.66 3.13 -1.56
N ILE A 103 -3.86 4.42 -1.81
CA ILE A 103 -2.95 5.33 -2.52
C ILE A 103 -2.22 6.19 -1.49
N GLU A 104 -0.92 6.34 -1.65
CA GLU A 104 -0.05 7.16 -0.82
C GLU A 104 1.02 7.86 -1.66
N PRO A 105 1.65 8.93 -1.17
CA PRO A 105 2.83 9.50 -1.79
C PRO A 105 3.96 8.48 -1.86
N PHE A 106 4.65 8.43 -3.00
CA PHE A 106 5.89 7.68 -3.13
C PHE A 106 7.00 8.40 -2.36
N VAL A 107 7.69 7.68 -1.47
CA VAL A 107 8.85 8.19 -0.73
C VAL A 107 10.12 7.63 -1.36
N PRO A 108 10.90 8.45 -2.09
CA PRO A 108 12.18 8.03 -2.64
C PRO A 108 13.12 7.60 -1.51
N HIS A 109 13.69 6.41 -1.64
CA HIS A 109 14.69 5.92 -0.71
C HIS A 109 15.69 5.04 -1.46
N GLU A 110 16.96 5.20 -1.11
CA GLU A 110 18.01 4.34 -1.63
C GLU A 110 18.00 3.00 -0.90
N GLN A 111 18.26 1.92 -1.63
CA GLN A 111 18.50 0.63 -1.02
C GLN A 111 19.88 0.65 -0.36
N VAL A 112 19.91 0.91 0.95
CA VAL A 112 21.07 0.54 1.76
C VAL A 112 21.05 -0.99 1.83
N THR A 113 21.96 -1.63 1.10
CA THR A 113 22.08 -3.09 1.01
C THR A 113 22.23 -3.64 2.42
N LYS A 114 21.15 -4.17 2.99
CA LYS A 114 21.25 -5.03 4.17
C LYS A 114 21.86 -6.33 3.67
N ASN A 115 23.19 -6.38 3.60
CA ASN A 115 23.91 -7.64 3.49
C ASN A 115 23.32 -8.53 4.57
N LYS A 116 22.61 -9.59 4.16
CA LYS A 116 22.24 -10.67 5.07
C LYS A 116 23.57 -11.19 5.59
N THR A 117 23.98 -10.77 6.78
CA THR A 117 25.06 -11.43 7.48
C THR A 117 24.62 -12.87 7.63
N ASN A 118 25.26 -13.77 6.90
CA ASN A 118 25.14 -15.19 7.10
C ASN A 118 25.60 -15.46 8.53
N CYS A 119 24.65 -15.56 9.47
CA CYS A 119 24.90 -16.17 10.77
C CYS A 119 25.05 -17.68 10.57
N SER A 120 26.15 -18.08 9.94
CA SER A 120 26.63 -19.45 9.84
C SER A 120 28.12 -19.39 10.11
N GLY A 121 28.51 -19.27 11.37
CA GLY A 121 29.93 -19.19 11.73
C GLY A 121 30.19 -18.59 13.11
N PHE A 122 29.70 -19.24 14.16
CA PHE A 122 30.37 -19.19 15.46
C PHE A 122 30.07 -20.49 16.22
N MET A 123 30.75 -21.53 15.79
CA MET A 123 30.92 -22.75 16.57
C MET A 123 32.42 -23.07 16.51
N MET A 124 33.16 -22.46 17.43
CA MET A 124 34.42 -22.94 18.04
C MET A 124 34.53 -22.28 19.41
#